data_AF-A0A7S1CAP0-F1
#
_entry.id   AF-A0A7S1CAP0-F1
#
_cell.length_a   1.000
_cell.length_b   1.000
_cell.length_c   1.000
_cell.angle_alpha   90.00
_cell.angle_beta   90.00
_cell.angle_gamma   90.00
#
_symmetry.space_group_name_H-M   'P 1'
#
loop_
_entity.id
_entity.type
_entity.pdbx_description
1 polymer ?
#
loop_
_entity_poly.entity_id
_entity_poly.type
_entity_poly.pdbx_seq_one_letter_code
_entity_poly.pdbx_strand_id
1 'polypeptide(L)'
;EESAERLAARRAAEALDAEAAAKEREVEVAVARAEAETAGRIRQERENADLRAKEAAAAAEAEKERTQLMVDRALAGLGAGARYFYESGQLPKTAGTLVAVALGIYLSREAVRVAAAEVQRRVGQPELVRETSRGSNFLVRLCCGAKARGSGNESLVRRVMAACGRRAPAAPTGFEDVVLPEELAEQVHRLALSTRNAKLNHAPLRHVLFYGPPGTGKTMVAMRLARHCGLDYAVMSGGDVAPLGSNAVTELHKLFDWANTTGRGLLLFIDEGDAFLGSRARVGLSEDQRNALNALLYRTGTPTSKFMLVVATNRPGDLDAAVTDRIDEAMWFGLPDLELREKLLRQYFGEYLVRAGEKAGTGLVGAFKKRAARIDVAADIDDAYFADLARRTEGFSGRGISKLMLSVQGAVYGQETPVVNRDVMEEVVQIKMREFEERQAQFGGFDEDGTQRYRTPKASTVVVDTVST
;
A
#
# COMPACT_ATOMS: atom_id res chain seq x y z
N GLU A 1 -1.98 -81.79 41.33
CA GLU A 1 -2.58 -80.55 40.77
C GLU A 1 -1.51 -79.53 40.39
N GLU A 2 -0.50 -79.28 41.22
CA GLU A 2 0.57 -78.30 40.97
C GLU A 2 1.41 -78.52 39.68
N SER A 3 1.56 -79.77 39.21
CA SER A 3 2.26 -80.09 37.96
C SER A 3 1.44 -79.82 36.69
N ALA A 4 0.11 -79.87 36.77
CA ALA A 4 -0.78 -79.63 35.64
C ALA A 4 -0.96 -78.13 35.38
N GLU A 5 -1.05 -77.31 36.44
CA GLU A 5 -1.11 -75.85 36.31
C GLU A 5 0.18 -75.26 35.73
N ARG A 6 1.35 -75.75 36.15
CA ARG A 6 2.64 -75.30 35.60
C ARG A 6 2.79 -75.64 34.11
N LEU A 7 2.22 -76.77 33.67
CA LEU A 7 2.21 -77.16 32.25
C LEU A 7 1.24 -76.29 31.43
N ALA A 8 0.06 -75.98 31.98
CA ALA A 8 -0.91 -75.09 31.35
C ALA A 8 -0.38 -73.66 31.23
N ALA A 9 0.29 -73.15 32.27
CA ALA A 9 0.92 -71.83 32.27
C ALA A 9 2.06 -71.73 31.23
N ARG A 10 2.89 -72.78 31.08
CA ARG A 10 3.91 -72.84 30.03
C ARG A 10 3.31 -72.80 28.62
N ARG A 11 2.25 -73.58 28.36
CA ARG A 11 1.57 -73.57 27.06
C ARG A 11 0.89 -72.24 26.75
N ALA A 12 0.35 -71.56 27.76
CA ALA A 12 -0.23 -70.23 27.60
C ALA A 12 0.84 -69.17 27.28
N ALA A 13 2.01 -69.25 27.94
CA ALA A 13 3.15 -68.39 27.63
C ALA A 13 3.68 -68.63 26.21
N GLU A 14 3.87 -69.89 25.81
CA GLU A 14 4.30 -70.25 24.44
C GLU A 14 3.30 -69.79 23.37
N ALA A 15 1.99 -69.85 23.66
CA ALA A 15 0.96 -69.35 22.75
C ALA A 15 0.97 -67.82 22.62
N LEU A 16 1.19 -67.09 23.73
CA LEU A 16 1.32 -65.63 23.72
C LEU A 16 2.59 -65.18 22.98
N ASP A 17 3.70 -65.87 23.18
CA ASP A 17 4.96 -65.59 22.47
C ASP A 17 4.82 -65.87 20.96
N ALA A 18 4.11 -66.94 20.59
CA ALA A 18 3.83 -67.24 19.19
C ALA A 18 2.91 -66.20 18.53
N GLU A 19 1.91 -65.69 19.26
CA GLU A 19 1.01 -64.63 18.77
C GLU A 19 1.73 -63.29 18.62
N ALA A 20 2.62 -62.94 19.57
CA ALA A 20 3.46 -61.76 19.49
C ALA A 20 4.40 -61.81 18.27
N ALA A 21 5.07 -62.95 18.06
CA ALA A 21 5.95 -63.14 16.90
C ALA A 21 5.18 -63.12 15.56
N ALA A 22 3.92 -63.55 15.54
CA ALA A 22 3.07 -63.45 14.35
C ALA A 22 2.70 -62.00 14.03
N LYS A 23 2.34 -61.20 15.04
CA LYS A 23 2.01 -59.77 14.89
C LYS A 23 3.22 -58.95 14.45
N GLU A 24 4.41 -59.24 14.98
CA GLU A 24 5.65 -58.56 14.55
C GLU A 24 5.95 -58.80 13.07
N ARG A 25 5.81 -60.04 12.59
CA ARG A 25 5.98 -60.37 11.16
C ARG A 25 4.94 -59.69 10.28
N GLU A 26 3.70 -59.55 10.74
CA GLU A 26 2.64 -58.88 9.99
C GLU A 26 2.92 -57.37 9.86
N VAL A 27 3.40 -56.72 10.92
CA VAL A 27 3.84 -55.32 10.89
C VAL A 27 5.02 -55.13 9.96
N GLU A 28 6.02 -56.02 10.00
CA GLU A 28 7.20 -55.95 9.13
C GLU A 28 6.83 -56.07 7.65
N VAL A 29 5.93 -56.99 7.30
CA VAL A 29 5.41 -57.15 5.93
C VAL A 29 4.59 -55.93 5.50
N ALA A 30 3.79 -55.34 6.39
CA ALA A 30 3.01 -54.15 6.10
C ALA A 30 3.89 -52.92 5.85
N VAL A 31 4.95 -52.74 6.65
CA VAL A 31 5.93 -51.65 6.48
C VAL A 31 6.69 -51.82 5.16
N ALA A 32 7.19 -53.03 4.87
CA ALA A 32 7.90 -53.30 3.62
C ALA A 32 7.02 -53.04 2.38
N ARG A 33 5.73 -53.37 2.45
CA ARG A 33 4.77 -53.08 1.37
C ARG A 33 4.51 -51.57 1.21
N ALA A 34 4.35 -50.84 2.30
CA ALA A 34 4.14 -49.39 2.27
C ALA A 34 5.35 -48.65 1.69
N GLU A 35 6.57 -49.09 2.03
CA GLU A 35 7.81 -48.54 1.47
C GLU A 35 7.93 -48.84 -0.03
N ALA A 36 7.61 -50.06 -0.47
CA ALA A 36 7.62 -50.42 -1.88
C ALA A 36 6.59 -49.62 -2.70
N GLU A 37 5.37 -49.42 -2.17
CA GLU A 37 4.33 -48.63 -2.84
C GLU A 37 4.68 -47.14 -2.90
N THR A 38 5.24 -46.56 -1.82
CA THR A 38 5.67 -45.16 -1.81
C THR A 38 6.86 -44.92 -2.74
N ALA A 39 7.85 -45.81 -2.74
CA ALA A 39 8.97 -45.76 -3.68
C ALA A 39 8.49 -45.88 -5.15
N GLY A 40 7.50 -46.74 -5.41
CA GLY A 40 6.86 -46.87 -6.71
C GLY A 40 6.18 -45.58 -7.18
N ARG A 41 5.39 -44.93 -6.30
CA ARG A 41 4.74 -43.65 -6.61
C ARG A 41 5.74 -42.52 -6.86
N ILE A 42 6.79 -42.42 -6.03
CA ILE A 42 7.84 -41.40 -6.20
C ILE A 42 8.53 -41.57 -7.56
N ARG A 43 8.83 -42.80 -7.96
CA ARG A 43 9.44 -43.08 -9.27
C ARG A 43 8.51 -42.69 -10.42
N GLN A 44 7.22 -43.06 -10.32
CA GLN A 44 6.23 -42.72 -11.34
C GLN A 44 6.00 -41.20 -11.46
N GLU A 45 5.98 -40.47 -10.35
CA GLU A 45 5.88 -39.00 -10.37
C GLU A 45 7.09 -38.34 -11.00
N ARG A 46 8.31 -38.85 -10.76
CA ARG A 46 9.53 -38.36 -11.41
C ARG A 46 9.51 -38.59 -12.92
N GLU A 47 9.17 -39.80 -13.35
CA GLU A 47 9.06 -40.13 -14.77
C GLU A 47 7.96 -39.28 -15.46
N ASN A 48 6.83 -39.06 -14.78
CA ASN A 48 5.77 -38.17 -15.28
C ASN A 48 6.18 -36.69 -15.32
N ALA A 49 6.97 -36.23 -14.36
CA ALA A 49 7.49 -34.86 -14.34
C ALA A 49 8.46 -34.61 -15.51
N ASP A 50 9.35 -35.58 -15.79
CA ASP A 50 10.26 -35.52 -16.93
C ASP A 50 9.52 -35.54 -18.26
N LEU A 51 8.44 -36.33 -18.38
CA LEU A 51 7.57 -36.34 -19.55
C LEU A 51 6.87 -34.99 -19.75
N ARG A 52 6.28 -34.41 -18.69
CA ARG A 52 5.65 -33.09 -18.75
C ARG A 52 6.65 -31.98 -19.10
N ALA A 53 7.87 -32.05 -18.59
CA ALA A 53 8.93 -31.09 -18.92
C ALA A 53 9.33 -31.18 -20.40
N LYS A 54 9.43 -32.39 -20.95
CA LYS A 54 9.70 -32.62 -22.38
C LYS A 54 8.55 -32.13 -23.27
N GLU A 55 7.31 -32.41 -22.89
CA GLU A 55 6.12 -31.92 -23.60
C GLU A 55 6.03 -30.39 -23.60
N ALA A 56 6.32 -29.74 -22.47
CA ALA A 56 6.35 -28.29 -22.36
C ALA A 56 7.48 -27.65 -23.20
N ALA A 57 8.66 -28.27 -23.23
CA ALA A 57 9.76 -27.81 -24.07
C ALA A 57 9.43 -27.96 -25.57
N ALA A 58 8.86 -29.10 -25.97
CA ALA A 58 8.42 -29.34 -27.35
C ALA A 58 7.29 -28.39 -27.77
N ALA A 59 6.35 -28.07 -26.88
CA ALA A 59 5.29 -27.09 -27.13
C ALA A 59 5.87 -25.67 -27.31
N ALA A 60 6.85 -25.29 -26.49
CA ALA A 60 7.52 -23.99 -26.60
C ALA A 60 8.33 -23.87 -27.90
N GLU A 61 8.97 -24.94 -28.36
CA GLU A 61 9.66 -24.97 -29.67
C GLU A 61 8.66 -24.90 -30.83
N ALA A 62 7.56 -25.65 -30.78
CA ALA A 62 6.52 -25.59 -31.79
C ALA A 62 5.85 -24.21 -31.87
N GLU A 63 5.71 -23.50 -30.75
CA GLU A 63 5.19 -22.13 -30.72
C GLU A 63 6.17 -21.12 -31.34
N LYS A 64 7.48 -21.28 -31.10
CA LYS A 64 8.53 -20.50 -31.77
C LYS A 64 8.52 -20.73 -33.28
N GLU A 65 8.39 -21.96 -33.73
CA GLU A 65 8.29 -22.28 -35.16
C GLU A 65 7.01 -21.72 -35.79
N ARG A 66 5.86 -21.83 -35.12
CA ARG A 66 4.60 -21.23 -35.59
C ARG A 66 4.69 -19.71 -35.69
N THR A 67 5.28 -19.05 -34.70
CA THR A 67 5.46 -17.59 -34.71
C THR A 67 6.44 -17.16 -35.79
N GLN A 68 7.56 -17.87 -35.97
CA GLN A 68 8.49 -17.65 -37.10
C GLN A 68 7.78 -17.84 -38.44
N LEU A 69 7.01 -18.91 -38.61
CA LEU A 69 6.30 -19.20 -39.85
C LEU A 69 5.16 -18.20 -40.13
N MET A 70 4.50 -17.67 -39.09
CA MET A 70 3.56 -16.56 -39.23
C MET A 70 4.26 -15.27 -39.65
N VAL A 71 5.43 -14.97 -39.05
CA VAL A 71 6.25 -13.82 -39.43
C VAL A 71 6.74 -13.96 -40.87
N ASP A 72 7.22 -15.13 -41.28
CA ASP A 72 7.67 -15.41 -42.64
C ASP A 72 6.53 -15.35 -43.65
N ARG A 73 5.33 -15.87 -43.31
CA ARG A 73 4.13 -15.71 -44.17
C ARG A 73 3.68 -14.25 -44.26
N ALA A 74 3.76 -13.50 -43.18
CA ALA A 74 3.42 -12.07 -43.19
C ALA A 74 4.45 -11.27 -44.03
N LEU A 75 5.74 -11.57 -43.89
CA LEU A 75 6.82 -10.99 -44.69
C LEU A 75 6.73 -11.39 -46.16
N ALA A 76 6.40 -12.65 -46.46
CA ALA A 76 6.17 -13.13 -47.81
C ALA A 76 4.90 -12.51 -48.43
N GLY A 77 3.83 -12.32 -47.65
CA GLY A 77 2.62 -11.61 -48.07
C GLY A 77 2.89 -10.13 -48.37
N LEU A 78 3.71 -9.47 -47.55
CA LEU A 78 4.21 -8.12 -47.81
C LEU A 78 5.12 -8.06 -49.05
N GLY A 79 6.00 -9.05 -49.23
CA GLY A 79 6.91 -9.17 -50.37
C GLY A 79 6.16 -9.44 -51.68
N ALA A 80 5.14 -10.29 -51.66
CA ALA A 80 4.27 -10.57 -52.81
C ALA A 80 3.40 -9.35 -53.16
N GLY A 81 2.87 -8.66 -52.14
CA GLY A 81 2.17 -7.38 -52.32
C GLY A 81 3.08 -6.32 -52.93
N ALA A 82 4.29 -6.15 -52.40
CA ALA A 82 5.28 -5.19 -52.91
C ALA A 82 5.73 -5.52 -54.35
N ARG A 83 5.90 -6.80 -54.71
CA ARG A 83 6.19 -7.22 -56.09
C ARG A 83 5.02 -6.95 -57.03
N TYR A 84 3.79 -7.23 -56.61
CA TYR A 84 2.58 -6.89 -57.39
C TYR A 84 2.49 -5.38 -57.64
N PHE A 85 2.82 -4.54 -56.66
CA PHE A 85 2.87 -3.07 -56.82
C PHE A 85 4.05 -2.59 -57.68
N TYR A 86 5.16 -3.32 -57.74
CA TYR A 86 6.34 -2.97 -58.54
C TYR A 86 6.23 -3.44 -60.01
N GLU A 87 5.64 -4.62 -60.25
CA GLU A 87 5.52 -5.23 -61.58
C GLU A 87 4.27 -4.80 -62.36
N SER A 88 3.22 -4.33 -61.67
CA SER A 88 1.92 -4.02 -62.31
C SER A 88 1.88 -2.81 -63.22
N GLY A 89 2.99 -2.08 -63.44
CA GLY A 89 3.19 -1.10 -64.54
C GLY A 89 2.14 0.02 -64.73
N GLN A 90 1.09 0.08 -63.91
CA GLN A 90 -0.13 0.86 -64.14
C GLN A 90 -0.57 1.65 -62.89
N LEU A 91 0.25 1.68 -61.84
CA LEU A 91 0.10 2.65 -60.76
C LEU A 91 1.22 3.68 -60.90
N PRO A 92 0.92 4.98 -61.14
CA PRO A 92 1.97 5.99 -61.12
C PRO A 92 2.63 5.91 -59.74
N LYS A 93 3.96 6.06 -59.70
CA LYS A 93 4.81 5.97 -58.50
C LYS A 93 4.21 6.66 -57.26
N THR A 94 3.38 7.69 -57.49
CA THR A 94 2.58 8.43 -56.51
C THR A 94 1.60 7.57 -55.69
N ALA A 95 0.85 6.66 -56.31
CA ALA A 95 -0.11 5.81 -55.61
C ALA A 95 0.61 4.77 -54.73
N GLY A 96 1.70 4.18 -55.23
CA GLY A 96 2.57 3.30 -54.45
C GLY A 96 3.21 4.01 -53.25
N THR A 97 3.70 5.25 -53.43
CA THR A 97 4.23 6.05 -52.32
C THR A 97 3.17 6.43 -51.30
N LEU A 98 1.94 6.75 -51.72
CA LEU A 98 0.84 7.07 -50.81
C LEU A 98 0.46 5.88 -49.93
N VAL A 99 0.39 4.68 -50.52
CA VAL A 99 0.11 3.44 -49.77
C VAL A 99 1.26 3.10 -48.81
N ALA A 100 2.52 3.25 -49.24
CA ALA A 100 3.67 3.01 -48.36
C ALA A 100 3.74 4.00 -47.18
N VAL A 101 3.43 5.28 -47.42
CA VAL A 101 3.34 6.30 -46.36
C VAL A 101 2.18 6.00 -45.42
N ALA A 102 1.00 5.66 -45.95
CA ALA A 102 -0.15 5.30 -45.13
C ALA A 102 0.13 4.07 -44.27
N LEU A 103 0.78 3.04 -44.83
CA LEU A 103 1.18 1.84 -44.10
C LEU A 103 2.25 2.15 -43.04
N GLY A 104 3.23 3.01 -43.35
CA GLY A 104 4.23 3.48 -42.40
C GLY A 104 3.63 4.28 -41.23
N ILE A 105 2.65 5.14 -41.51
CA ILE A 105 1.90 5.88 -40.49
C ILE A 105 1.04 4.93 -39.65
N TYR A 106 0.38 3.95 -40.27
CA TYR A 106 -0.44 2.98 -39.54
C TYR A 106 0.41 2.08 -38.63
N LEU A 107 1.49 1.51 -39.15
CA LEU A 107 2.41 0.67 -38.38
C LEU A 107 3.09 1.45 -37.26
N SER A 108 3.52 2.69 -37.50
CA SER A 108 4.11 3.53 -36.45
C SER A 108 3.08 3.89 -35.37
N ARG A 109 1.84 4.21 -35.74
CA ARG A 109 0.76 4.49 -34.78
C ARG A 109 0.45 3.27 -33.91
N GLU A 110 0.39 2.07 -34.49
CA GLU A 110 0.10 0.86 -33.74
C GLU A 110 1.30 0.43 -32.87
N ALA A 111 2.53 0.55 -33.39
CA ALA A 111 3.75 0.31 -32.62
C ALA A 111 3.87 1.27 -31.42
N VAL A 112 3.54 2.56 -31.61
CA VAL A 112 3.50 3.55 -30.52
C VAL A 112 2.42 3.19 -29.50
N ARG A 113 1.25 2.70 -29.93
CA ARG A 113 0.18 2.27 -29.01
C ARG A 113 0.60 1.07 -28.15
N VAL A 114 1.21 0.05 -28.77
CA VAL A 114 1.69 -1.14 -28.06
C VAL A 114 2.85 -0.79 -27.12
N ALA A 115 3.80 0.04 -27.57
CA ALA A 115 4.90 0.53 -26.74
C ALA A 115 4.38 1.40 -25.58
N ALA A 116 3.40 2.26 -25.82
CA ALA A 116 2.77 3.06 -24.79
C ALA A 116 2.05 2.19 -23.75
N ALA A 117 1.36 1.13 -24.16
CA ALA A 117 0.71 0.19 -23.23
C ALA A 117 1.73 -0.57 -22.34
N GLU A 118 2.85 -1.01 -22.91
CA GLU A 118 3.91 -1.68 -22.14
C GLU A 118 4.64 -0.71 -21.19
N VAL A 119 4.88 0.52 -21.64
CA VAL A 119 5.44 1.59 -20.79
C VAL A 119 4.45 1.96 -19.69
N GLN A 120 3.16 2.05 -19.98
CA GLN A 120 2.12 2.36 -19.00
C GLN A 120 2.01 1.25 -17.94
N ARG A 121 2.23 -0.02 -18.30
CA ARG A 121 2.29 -1.12 -17.31
C ARG A 121 3.50 -1.02 -16.37
N ARG A 122 4.65 -0.55 -16.85
CA ARG A 122 5.87 -0.42 -16.02
C ARG A 122 5.98 0.92 -15.27
N VAL A 123 5.34 1.96 -15.79
CA VAL A 123 5.56 3.35 -15.35
C VAL A 123 4.27 4.05 -14.90
N GLY A 124 3.11 3.61 -15.37
CA GLY A 124 1.81 4.14 -14.95
C GLY A 124 1.53 3.82 -13.49
N GLN A 125 0.89 4.76 -12.80
CA GLN A 125 0.38 4.58 -11.44
C GLN A 125 -0.78 3.57 -11.48
N PRO A 126 -0.75 2.49 -10.68
CA PRO A 126 -1.87 1.55 -10.58
C PRO A 126 -3.12 2.24 -10.03
N GLU A 127 -4.30 1.74 -10.40
CA GLU A 127 -5.60 2.33 -10.02
C GLU A 127 -5.81 2.38 -8.50
N LEU A 128 -5.30 1.38 -7.78
CA LEU A 128 -5.37 1.28 -6.32
C LEU A 128 -4.51 2.31 -5.58
N VAL A 129 -3.55 2.95 -6.26
CA VAL A 129 -2.63 3.90 -5.61
C VAL A 129 -3.22 5.29 -5.65
N ARG A 130 -3.56 5.85 -4.48
CA ARG A 130 -4.05 7.23 -4.33
C ARG A 130 -2.91 8.25 -4.39
N GLU A 131 -1.79 7.95 -3.73
CA GLU A 131 -0.63 8.85 -3.67
C GLU A 131 0.67 8.06 -3.78
N THR A 132 1.69 8.62 -4.45
CA THR A 132 3.02 8.00 -4.53
C THR A 132 4.15 9.01 -4.67
N SER A 133 5.33 8.69 -4.13
CA SER A 133 6.57 9.42 -4.43
C SER A 133 7.07 9.20 -5.86
N ARG A 134 6.57 8.18 -6.56
CA ARG A 134 6.94 7.85 -7.93
C ARG A 134 6.22 8.80 -8.87
N GLY A 135 6.77 10.01 -9.01
CA GLY A 135 6.15 11.04 -9.85
C GLY A 135 5.95 10.57 -11.31
N SER A 136 4.87 11.04 -11.93
CA SER A 136 4.57 10.95 -13.37
C SER A 136 5.52 11.83 -14.22
N ASN A 137 6.80 11.91 -13.83
CA ASN A 137 7.83 12.64 -14.55
C ASN A 137 8.44 11.76 -15.65
N PHE A 138 7.59 10.99 -16.35
CA PHE A 138 7.97 10.15 -17.47
C PHE A 138 8.51 11.00 -18.63
N LEU A 139 7.85 12.12 -18.94
CA LEU A 139 8.30 13.03 -20.00
C LEU A 139 9.69 13.61 -19.69
N VAL A 140 9.95 13.94 -18.42
CA VAL A 140 11.25 14.42 -17.94
C VAL A 140 12.31 13.32 -18.02
N ARG A 141 11.96 12.07 -17.67
CA ARG A 141 12.89 10.93 -17.72
C ARG A 141 13.20 10.48 -19.15
N LEU A 142 12.25 10.60 -20.08
CA LEU A 142 12.44 10.31 -21.50
C LEU A 142 13.34 11.37 -22.17
N CYS A 143 13.10 12.65 -21.89
CA CYS A 143 13.95 13.75 -22.39
C CYS A 143 15.37 13.71 -21.81
N CYS A 144 15.55 13.20 -20.58
CA CYS A 144 16.86 13.07 -19.95
C CYS A 144 17.56 11.71 -20.23
N GLY A 145 16.81 10.70 -20.65
CA GLY A 145 17.29 9.34 -20.98
C GLY A 145 17.89 9.22 -22.39
N ALA A 146 17.70 10.21 -23.26
CA ALA A 146 18.32 10.28 -24.58
C ALA A 146 19.80 10.68 -24.54
N LYS A 147 20.56 10.20 -23.55
CA LYS A 147 22.03 10.17 -23.60
C LYS A 147 22.49 8.82 -24.14
N ALA A 148 22.36 8.63 -25.44
CA ALA A 148 23.23 7.75 -26.22
C ALA A 148 22.94 7.96 -27.71
N ARG A 149 23.92 8.54 -28.42
CA ARG A 149 23.97 8.82 -29.88
C ARG A 149 23.17 10.04 -30.37
N GLY A 150 23.92 11.07 -30.75
CA GLY A 150 23.43 12.13 -31.63
C GLY A 150 23.78 13.53 -31.11
N SER A 151 24.82 14.12 -31.70
CA SER A 151 25.25 15.51 -31.51
C SER A 151 24.10 16.50 -31.75
N GLY A 152 23.97 17.50 -30.87
CA GLY A 152 23.19 18.70 -31.14
C GLY A 152 22.42 19.22 -29.92
N ASN A 153 22.92 20.32 -29.34
CA ASN A 153 22.22 21.22 -28.42
C ASN A 153 22.23 20.90 -26.91
N GLU A 154 23.44 20.93 -26.35
CA GLU A 154 23.74 20.84 -24.91
C GLU A 154 23.07 21.94 -24.05
N SER A 155 22.76 23.10 -24.63
CA SER A 155 22.23 24.29 -23.93
C SER A 155 20.76 24.16 -23.53
N LEU A 156 19.96 23.50 -24.37
CA LEU A 156 18.53 23.32 -24.16
C LEU A 156 18.27 22.20 -23.14
N VAL A 157 19.06 21.12 -23.21
CA VAL A 157 19.07 20.04 -22.21
C VAL A 157 19.50 20.58 -20.84
N ARG A 158 20.53 21.44 -20.77
CA ARG A 158 20.98 22.03 -19.50
C ARG A 158 19.95 22.99 -18.90
N ARG A 159 19.22 23.76 -19.74
CA ARG A 159 18.11 24.62 -19.30
C ARG A 159 16.88 23.84 -18.85
N VAL A 160 16.52 22.75 -19.54
CA VAL A 160 15.44 21.85 -19.12
C VAL A 160 15.83 21.07 -17.86
N MET A 161 17.08 20.65 -17.72
CA MET A 161 17.61 20.05 -16.49
C MET A 161 17.63 21.04 -15.31
N ALA A 162 17.90 22.32 -15.54
CA ALA A 162 17.82 23.35 -14.50
C ALA A 162 16.36 23.72 -14.14
N ALA A 163 15.43 23.65 -15.10
CA ALA A 163 14.01 23.91 -14.89
C ALA A 163 13.26 22.71 -14.26
N CYS A 164 13.65 21.48 -14.59
CA CYS A 164 13.03 20.23 -14.11
C CYS A 164 13.81 19.56 -12.98
N GLY A 165 15.06 19.97 -12.73
CA GLY A 165 15.90 19.58 -11.60
C GLY A 165 15.51 20.24 -10.28
N ARG A 166 14.25 20.68 -10.14
CA ARG A 166 13.70 20.96 -8.81
C ARG A 166 13.55 19.63 -8.11
N ARG A 167 14.63 19.24 -7.42
CA ARG A 167 14.55 18.43 -6.21
C ARG A 167 13.36 18.99 -5.44
N ALA A 168 12.34 18.15 -5.20
CA ALA A 168 11.29 18.50 -4.25
C ALA A 168 12.00 19.15 -3.05
N PRO A 169 11.48 20.28 -2.51
CA PRO A 169 12.14 20.97 -1.40
C PRO A 169 12.58 19.91 -0.41
N ALA A 170 13.83 19.99 0.05
CA ALA A 170 14.39 19.03 0.98
C ALA A 170 13.51 19.02 2.23
N ALA A 171 12.45 18.22 2.20
CA ALA A 171 11.57 17.99 3.32
C ALA A 171 12.45 17.36 4.39
N PRO A 172 12.22 17.69 5.68
CA PRO A 172 13.08 17.22 6.75
C PRO A 172 13.28 15.71 6.60
N THR A 173 14.55 15.32 6.53
CA THR A 173 14.97 13.92 6.34
C THR A 173 14.73 13.08 7.59
N GLY A 174 14.22 13.69 8.67
CA GLY A 174 13.86 13.06 9.94
C GLY A 174 12.36 13.14 10.25
N PHE A 175 12.04 12.76 11.48
CA PHE A 175 10.69 12.82 12.06
C PHE A 175 10.44 14.13 12.82
N GLU A 176 11.23 15.17 12.59
CA GLU A 176 11.21 16.44 13.34
C GLU A 176 9.87 17.20 13.29
N ASP A 177 9.08 16.96 12.24
CA ASP A 177 7.76 17.57 12.08
C ASP A 177 6.62 16.71 12.61
N VAL A 178 6.92 15.52 13.16
CA VAL A 178 5.91 14.61 13.71
C VAL A 178 6.12 14.49 15.21
N VAL A 179 5.12 14.90 15.98
CA VAL A 179 5.11 14.74 17.43
C VAL A 179 4.57 13.35 17.77
N LEU A 180 5.42 12.50 18.33
CA LEU A 180 5.10 11.13 18.76
C LEU A 180 5.50 10.93 20.23
N PRO A 181 4.81 10.03 20.96
CA PRO A 181 5.27 9.58 22.26
C PRO A 181 6.69 9.01 22.17
N GLU A 182 7.49 9.16 23.22
CA GLU A 182 8.90 8.78 23.23
C GLU A 182 9.10 7.30 22.83
N GLU A 183 8.32 6.39 23.43
CA GLU A 183 8.38 4.96 23.11
C GLU A 183 8.09 4.66 21.63
N LEU A 184 7.05 5.28 21.07
CA LEU A 184 6.68 5.09 19.67
C LEU A 184 7.73 5.72 18.73
N ALA A 185 8.28 6.88 19.10
CA ALA A 185 9.34 7.53 18.34
C ALA A 185 10.60 6.65 18.27
N GLU A 186 10.98 6.02 19.38
CA GLU A 186 12.11 5.08 19.43
C GLU A 186 11.86 3.83 18.57
N GLN A 187 10.65 3.25 18.65
CA GLN A 187 10.27 2.09 17.82
C GLN A 187 10.33 2.43 16.33
N VAL A 188 9.74 3.55 15.92
CA VAL A 188 9.77 4.02 14.53
C VAL A 188 11.20 4.29 14.07
N HIS A 189 12.03 4.91 14.91
CA HIS A 189 13.43 5.17 14.58
C HIS A 189 14.24 3.88 14.43
N ARG A 190 14.07 2.91 15.34
CA ARG A 190 14.71 1.59 15.28
C ARG A 190 14.31 0.84 14.02
N LEU A 191 13.01 0.82 13.70
CA LEU A 191 12.50 0.26 12.45
C LEU A 191 13.17 0.94 11.26
N ALA A 192 13.17 2.28 11.20
CA ALA A 192 13.72 3.02 10.08
C ALA A 192 15.21 2.71 9.83
N LEU A 193 16.02 2.65 10.89
CA LEU A 193 17.43 2.25 10.81
C LEU A 193 17.59 0.82 10.31
N SER A 194 16.83 -0.11 10.87
CA SER A 194 16.89 -1.52 10.45
C SER A 194 16.51 -1.72 8.99
N THR A 195 15.47 -1.02 8.51
CA THR A 195 14.99 -1.10 7.13
C THR A 195 15.98 -0.48 6.17
N ARG A 196 16.58 0.66 6.54
CA ARG A 196 17.65 1.28 5.76
C ARG A 196 18.86 0.34 5.64
N ASN A 197 19.27 -0.29 6.73
CA ASN A 197 20.38 -1.25 6.73
C ASN A 197 20.05 -2.52 5.94
N ALA A 198 18.84 -3.05 6.08
CA ALA A 198 18.36 -4.20 5.32
C ALA A 198 18.40 -3.92 3.82
N LYS A 199 17.89 -2.75 3.41
CA LYS A 199 17.97 -2.30 2.02
C LYS A 199 19.40 -2.22 1.49
N LEU A 200 20.32 -1.62 2.26
CA LEU A 200 21.73 -1.50 1.86
C LEU A 200 22.40 -2.86 1.66
N ASN A 201 22.00 -3.85 2.45
CA ASN A 201 22.53 -5.22 2.38
C ASN A 201 21.67 -6.17 1.53
N HIS A 202 20.68 -5.65 0.79
CA HIS A 202 19.72 -6.44 0.01
C HIS A 202 18.97 -7.53 0.80
N ALA A 203 18.84 -7.35 2.11
CA ALA A 203 18.08 -8.22 2.98
C ALA A 203 16.56 -7.97 2.83
N PRO A 204 15.72 -8.95 3.20
CA PRO A 204 14.27 -8.79 3.19
C PRO A 204 13.82 -7.61 4.07
N LEU A 205 12.80 -6.88 3.60
CA LEU A 205 12.19 -5.78 4.33
C LEU A 205 11.05 -6.29 5.20
N ARG A 206 11.02 -5.83 6.45
CA ARG A 206 10.01 -6.22 7.45
C ARG A 206 8.66 -5.57 7.16
N HIS A 207 7.56 -6.29 7.37
CA HIS A 207 6.19 -5.80 7.26
C HIS A 207 5.68 -5.35 8.64
N VAL A 208 4.88 -4.28 8.65
CA VAL A 208 4.53 -3.57 9.89
C VAL A 208 3.04 -3.28 9.95
N LEU A 209 2.45 -3.43 11.14
CA LEU A 209 1.07 -3.08 11.43
C LEU A 209 1.01 -1.80 12.27
N PHE A 210 0.31 -0.80 11.79
CA PHE A 210 -0.04 0.40 12.55
C PHE A 210 -1.48 0.28 13.03
N TYR A 211 -1.70 0.34 14.33
CA TYR A 211 -3.04 0.21 14.88
C TYR A 211 -3.33 1.26 15.95
N GLY A 212 -4.61 1.63 16.10
CA GLY A 212 -5.07 2.58 17.10
C GLY A 212 -6.15 3.53 16.56
N PRO A 213 -6.63 4.49 17.37
CA PRO A 213 -7.74 5.37 17.01
C PRO A 213 -7.50 6.16 15.71
N PRO A 214 -8.57 6.60 15.03
CA PRO A 214 -8.43 7.41 13.83
C PRO A 214 -7.86 8.80 14.13
N GLY A 215 -7.03 9.31 13.22
CA GLY A 215 -6.47 10.67 13.33
C GLY A 215 -5.27 10.83 14.26
N THR A 216 -4.58 9.73 14.59
CA THR A 216 -3.34 9.71 15.38
C THR A 216 -2.05 9.76 14.54
N GLY A 217 -2.16 9.98 13.22
CA GLY A 217 -1.00 10.23 12.35
C GLY A 217 -0.36 9.00 11.69
N LYS A 218 -0.99 7.81 11.75
CA LYS A 218 -0.53 6.57 11.10
C LYS A 218 0.00 6.76 9.67
N THR A 219 -0.82 7.35 8.80
CA THR A 219 -0.49 7.61 7.38
C THR A 219 0.70 8.56 7.23
N MET A 220 0.76 9.61 8.07
CA MET A 220 1.85 10.60 8.04
C MET A 220 3.19 9.95 8.45
N VAL A 221 3.19 9.14 9.51
CA VAL A 221 4.39 8.42 9.97
C VAL A 221 4.87 7.44 8.90
N ALA A 222 3.98 6.70 8.23
CA ALA A 222 4.37 5.77 7.17
C ALA A 222 5.08 6.49 6.01
N MET A 223 4.56 7.64 5.57
CA MET A 223 5.20 8.45 4.52
C MET A 223 6.58 8.97 4.95
N ARG A 224 6.73 9.38 6.22
CA ARG A 224 8.01 9.84 6.76
C ARG A 224 9.01 8.71 6.93
N LEU A 225 8.56 7.55 7.38
CA LEU A 225 9.35 6.33 7.45
C LEU A 225 9.91 5.96 6.07
N ALA A 226 9.07 5.96 5.03
CA ALA A 226 9.54 5.68 3.67
C ALA A 226 10.69 6.62 3.24
N ARG A 227 10.50 7.93 3.48
CA ARG A 227 11.50 8.96 3.15
C ARG A 227 12.80 8.77 3.96
N HIS A 228 12.70 8.48 5.25
CA HIS A 228 13.86 8.26 6.12
C HIS A 228 14.66 7.00 5.71
N CYS A 229 13.96 5.94 5.30
CA CYS A 229 14.55 4.71 4.76
C CYS A 229 15.08 4.88 3.32
N GLY A 230 14.79 6.00 2.67
CA GLY A 230 15.08 6.26 1.26
C GLY A 230 14.29 5.36 0.29
N LEU A 231 13.17 4.80 0.73
CA LEU A 231 12.23 4.03 -0.09
C LEU A 231 11.32 4.98 -0.87
N ASP A 232 10.80 4.51 -2.00
CA ASP A 232 9.61 5.12 -2.60
C ASP A 232 8.39 4.79 -1.71
N TYR A 233 7.32 5.58 -1.77
CA TYR A 233 6.05 5.24 -1.10
C TYR A 233 4.90 5.15 -2.08
N ALA A 234 3.92 4.30 -1.76
CA ALA A 234 2.62 4.23 -2.39
C ALA A 234 1.54 4.05 -1.32
N VAL A 235 0.47 4.82 -1.42
CA VAL A 235 -0.66 4.79 -0.48
C VAL A 235 -1.87 4.24 -1.22
N MET A 236 -2.49 3.21 -0.64
CA MET A 236 -3.79 2.68 -1.06
C MET A 236 -4.75 2.62 0.13
N SER A 237 -6.06 2.62 -0.14
CA SER A 237 -7.09 2.39 0.88
C SER A 237 -7.62 0.97 0.71
N GLY A 238 -7.80 0.24 1.80
CA GLY A 238 -8.45 -1.07 1.78
C GLY A 238 -9.89 -0.98 1.27
N GLY A 239 -10.58 0.13 1.54
CA GLY A 239 -11.92 0.42 1.01
C GLY A 239 -11.99 0.51 -0.53
N ASP A 240 -10.88 0.76 -1.22
CA ASP A 240 -10.87 0.85 -2.70
C ASP A 240 -10.84 -0.53 -3.36
N VAL A 241 -10.58 -1.60 -2.59
CA VAL A 241 -10.49 -2.97 -3.11
C VAL A 241 -11.87 -3.55 -3.38
N ALA A 242 -12.84 -3.31 -2.49
CA ALA A 242 -14.18 -3.88 -2.62
C ALA A 242 -14.95 -3.40 -3.88
N PRO A 243 -14.92 -2.10 -4.27
CA PRO A 243 -15.57 -1.62 -5.49
C PRO A 243 -15.06 -2.25 -6.79
N LEU A 244 -13.85 -2.80 -6.81
CA LEU A 244 -13.27 -3.44 -7.98
C LEU A 244 -13.88 -4.83 -8.28
N GLY A 245 -14.58 -5.44 -7.31
CA GLY A 245 -15.17 -6.77 -7.45
C GLY A 245 -14.16 -7.81 -7.96
N SER A 246 -14.50 -8.52 -9.03
CA SER A 246 -13.63 -9.54 -9.65
C SER A 246 -12.29 -8.99 -10.18
N ASN A 247 -12.20 -7.69 -10.49
CA ASN A 247 -10.97 -7.07 -10.97
C ASN A 247 -9.96 -6.81 -9.83
N ALA A 248 -10.38 -6.87 -8.56
CA ALA A 248 -9.53 -6.59 -7.41
C ALA A 248 -8.24 -7.41 -7.41
N VAL A 249 -8.33 -8.70 -7.74
CA VAL A 249 -7.19 -9.62 -7.82
C VAL A 249 -6.18 -9.14 -8.87
N THR A 250 -6.67 -8.79 -10.06
CA THR A 250 -5.84 -8.33 -11.17
C THR A 250 -5.13 -7.02 -10.83
N GLU A 251 -5.83 -6.05 -10.24
CA GLU A 251 -5.24 -4.77 -9.84
C GLU A 251 -4.23 -4.92 -8.69
N LEU A 252 -4.48 -5.81 -7.72
CA LEU A 252 -3.49 -6.15 -6.70
C LEU A 252 -2.23 -6.76 -7.33
N HIS A 253 -2.37 -7.69 -8.27
CA HIS A 253 -1.20 -8.24 -8.96
C HIS A 253 -0.41 -7.16 -9.68
N LYS A 254 -1.07 -6.26 -10.44
CA LYS A 254 -0.43 -5.13 -11.11
C LYS A 254 0.28 -4.20 -10.12
N LEU A 255 -0.32 -3.92 -8.98
CA LEU A 255 0.28 -3.10 -7.92
C LEU A 255 1.59 -3.69 -7.41
N PHE A 256 1.62 -4.98 -7.09
CA PHE A 256 2.83 -5.66 -6.62
C PHE A 256 3.89 -5.81 -7.71
N ASP A 257 3.50 -6.06 -8.97
CA ASP A 257 4.45 -6.08 -10.08
C ASP A 257 5.08 -4.69 -10.28
N TRP A 258 4.26 -3.64 -10.23
CA TRP A 258 4.71 -2.26 -10.25
C TRP A 258 5.62 -1.94 -9.06
N ALA A 259 5.32 -2.43 -7.86
CA ALA A 259 6.19 -2.31 -6.69
C ALA A 259 7.56 -2.96 -6.92
N ASN A 260 7.61 -4.12 -7.57
CA ASN A 260 8.86 -4.81 -7.87
C ASN A 260 9.75 -4.08 -8.90
N THR A 261 9.18 -3.16 -9.70
CA THR A 261 9.95 -2.39 -10.69
C THR A 261 10.79 -1.25 -10.08
N THR A 262 10.59 -0.85 -8.83
CA THR A 262 11.40 0.24 -8.25
C THR A 262 12.83 -0.21 -7.92
N GLY A 263 13.80 0.61 -8.33
CA GLY A 263 15.20 0.43 -7.95
C GLY A 263 15.53 0.87 -6.52
N ARG A 264 14.65 1.63 -5.85
CA ARG A 264 14.88 2.11 -4.47
C ARG A 264 14.20 1.25 -3.41
N GLY A 265 13.35 0.30 -3.81
CA GLY A 265 12.41 -0.38 -2.93
C GLY A 265 11.20 0.51 -2.62
N LEU A 266 10.04 -0.12 -2.33
CA LEU A 266 8.76 0.55 -2.11
C LEU A 266 8.22 0.29 -0.70
N LEU A 267 7.77 1.31 0.00
CA LEU A 267 6.86 1.19 1.12
C LEU A 267 5.42 1.27 0.59
N LEU A 268 4.70 0.15 0.63
CA LEU A 268 3.28 0.08 0.30
C LEU A 268 2.47 0.26 1.58
N PHE A 269 1.80 1.40 1.71
CA PHE A 269 0.93 1.72 2.83
C PHE A 269 -0.53 1.40 2.47
N ILE A 270 -1.17 0.54 3.26
CA ILE A 270 -2.59 0.19 3.14
C ILE A 270 -3.33 0.80 4.31
N ASP A 271 -4.09 1.88 4.07
CA ASP A 271 -4.98 2.47 5.07
C ASP A 271 -6.29 1.69 5.16
N GLU A 272 -6.94 1.65 6.31
CA GLU A 272 -8.20 0.89 6.53
C GLU A 272 -8.09 -0.57 6.04
N GLY A 273 -7.00 -1.24 6.39
CA GLY A 273 -6.72 -2.61 5.96
C GLY A 273 -7.81 -3.61 6.35
N ASP A 274 -8.50 -3.35 7.46
CA ASP A 274 -9.64 -4.14 7.94
C ASP A 274 -10.82 -4.22 6.95
N ALA A 275 -10.90 -3.33 5.96
CA ALA A 275 -11.95 -3.33 4.94
C ALA A 275 -11.91 -4.55 4.00
N PHE A 276 -10.74 -5.14 3.73
CA PHE A 276 -10.61 -6.35 2.90
C PHE A 276 -9.68 -7.43 3.47
N LEU A 277 -8.91 -7.10 4.52
CA LEU A 277 -8.04 -8.04 5.24
C LEU A 277 -8.71 -8.65 6.48
N GLY A 278 -10.04 -8.50 6.59
CA GLY A 278 -10.80 -9.05 7.71
C GLY A 278 -10.83 -10.58 7.73
N SER A 279 -11.05 -11.16 8.91
CA SER A 279 -11.14 -12.61 9.12
C SER A 279 -12.14 -13.29 8.19
N ARG A 280 -11.71 -14.37 7.52
CA ARG A 280 -12.53 -15.18 6.58
C ARG A 280 -13.86 -15.68 7.16
N ALA A 281 -13.89 -15.89 8.48
CA ALA A 281 -15.04 -16.40 9.22
C ALA A 281 -16.13 -15.33 9.45
N ARG A 282 -15.85 -14.06 9.16
CA ARG A 282 -16.81 -12.97 9.32
C ARG A 282 -17.95 -13.16 8.31
N VAL A 283 -19.17 -13.30 8.82
CA VAL A 283 -20.39 -13.34 8.01
C VAL A 283 -20.50 -11.99 7.28
N GLY A 284 -20.35 -11.99 5.96
CA GLY A 284 -20.48 -10.79 5.12
C GLY A 284 -19.28 -10.41 4.25
N LEU A 285 -18.13 -11.11 4.35
CA LEU A 285 -17.05 -10.94 3.36
C LEU A 285 -17.49 -11.48 2.00
N SER A 286 -17.42 -10.65 0.96
CA SER A 286 -17.70 -11.09 -0.40
C SER A 286 -16.63 -12.08 -0.88
N GLU A 287 -16.98 -12.92 -1.85
CA GLU A 287 -16.03 -13.83 -2.48
C GLU A 287 -14.87 -13.05 -3.12
N ASP A 288 -15.16 -11.91 -3.74
CA ASP A 288 -14.15 -11.01 -4.32
C ASP A 288 -13.16 -10.49 -3.28
N GLN A 289 -13.62 -10.12 -2.08
CA GLN A 289 -12.74 -9.69 -0.98
C GLN A 289 -11.85 -10.83 -0.49
N ARG A 290 -12.39 -12.06 -0.40
CA ARG A 290 -11.60 -13.25 -0.04
C ARG A 290 -10.52 -13.54 -1.09
N ASN A 291 -10.87 -13.41 -2.37
CA ASN A 291 -9.94 -13.58 -3.47
C ASN A 291 -8.83 -12.51 -3.44
N ALA A 292 -9.20 -11.25 -3.17
CA ALA A 292 -8.24 -10.16 -2.99
C ALA A 292 -7.29 -10.39 -1.80
N LEU A 293 -7.82 -10.85 -0.65
CA LEU A 293 -7.01 -11.26 0.51
C LEU A 293 -6.02 -12.36 0.14
N ASN A 294 -6.48 -13.42 -0.53
CA ASN A 294 -5.62 -14.51 -0.99
C ASN A 294 -4.53 -14.02 -1.96
N ALA A 295 -4.86 -13.08 -2.85
CA ALA A 295 -3.88 -12.48 -3.77
C ALA A 295 -2.80 -11.69 -3.01
N LEU A 296 -3.18 -10.95 -1.96
CA LEU A 296 -2.21 -10.27 -1.09
C LEU A 296 -1.32 -11.28 -0.36
N LEU A 297 -1.90 -12.32 0.26
CA LEU A 297 -1.17 -13.38 0.96
C LEU A 297 -0.20 -14.13 0.04
N TYR A 298 -0.58 -14.36 -1.21
CA TYR A 298 0.30 -14.95 -2.21
C TYR A 298 1.52 -14.06 -2.47
N ARG A 299 1.34 -12.74 -2.57
CA ARG A 299 2.42 -11.77 -2.82
C ARG A 299 3.32 -11.54 -1.60
N THR A 300 2.79 -11.64 -0.40
CA THR A 300 3.54 -11.55 0.87
C THR A 300 4.00 -12.91 1.39
N GLY A 301 3.78 -13.97 0.62
CA GLY A 301 4.12 -15.35 1.00
C GLY A 301 5.62 -15.62 1.12
N THR A 302 6.44 -14.79 0.46
CA THR A 302 7.89 -14.92 0.40
C THR A 302 8.58 -13.66 0.90
N PRO A 303 9.67 -13.78 1.68
CA PRO A 303 10.46 -12.62 2.09
C PRO A 303 11.01 -11.88 0.86
N THR A 304 10.88 -10.55 0.86
CA THR A 304 11.27 -9.71 -0.28
C THR A 304 12.07 -8.50 0.15
N SER A 305 13.09 -8.14 -0.62
CA SER A 305 13.84 -6.89 -0.45
C SER A 305 13.28 -5.75 -1.31
N LYS A 306 12.24 -6.01 -2.10
CA LYS A 306 11.67 -5.05 -3.07
C LYS A 306 10.63 -4.14 -2.46
N PHE A 307 9.83 -4.63 -1.53
CA PHE A 307 8.80 -3.83 -0.89
C PHE A 307 8.65 -4.14 0.59
N MET A 308 8.22 -3.13 1.33
CA MET A 308 7.77 -3.19 2.71
C MET A 308 6.27 -2.95 2.72
N LEU A 309 5.51 -3.80 3.39
CA LEU A 309 4.09 -3.58 3.62
C LEU A 309 3.89 -2.87 4.96
N VAL A 310 3.15 -1.77 4.97
CA VAL A 310 2.65 -1.13 6.20
C VAL A 310 1.13 -1.12 6.16
N VAL A 311 0.49 -1.89 7.01
CA VAL A 311 -0.98 -1.96 7.10
C VAL A 311 -1.44 -1.09 8.25
N ALA A 312 -2.41 -0.20 8.04
CA ALA A 312 -3.05 0.57 9.09
C ALA A 312 -4.49 0.10 9.32
N THR A 313 -4.86 -0.09 10.58
CA THR A 313 -6.23 -0.47 10.99
C THR A 313 -6.62 0.23 12.28
N ASN A 314 -7.92 0.47 12.46
CA ASN A 314 -8.44 0.88 13.78
C ASN A 314 -8.92 -0.33 14.60
N ARG A 315 -9.02 -1.52 13.98
CA ARG A 315 -9.56 -2.74 14.56
C ARG A 315 -8.60 -3.92 14.31
N PRO A 316 -7.50 -4.02 15.06
CA PRO A 316 -6.51 -5.08 14.84
C PRO A 316 -7.10 -6.48 15.05
N GLY A 317 -8.04 -6.64 15.98
CA GLY A 317 -8.71 -7.93 16.24
C GLY A 317 -9.60 -8.44 15.10
N ASP A 318 -9.93 -7.59 14.13
CA ASP A 318 -10.74 -7.99 12.97
C ASP A 318 -9.91 -8.61 11.84
N LEU A 319 -8.58 -8.47 11.88
CA LEU A 319 -7.69 -8.92 10.81
C LEU A 319 -7.62 -10.46 10.72
N ASP A 320 -7.44 -10.96 9.50
CA ASP A 320 -7.22 -12.38 9.24
C ASP A 320 -5.92 -12.87 9.88
N ALA A 321 -5.94 -14.04 10.51
CA ALA A 321 -4.79 -14.60 11.21
C ALA A 321 -3.58 -14.79 10.26
N ALA A 322 -3.81 -15.12 8.99
CA ALA A 322 -2.73 -15.28 8.02
C ALA A 322 -2.10 -13.96 7.62
N VAL A 323 -2.80 -12.82 7.76
CA VAL A 323 -2.21 -11.49 7.54
C VAL A 323 -1.35 -11.10 8.73
N THR A 324 -1.86 -11.33 9.95
CA THR A 324 -1.12 -11.08 11.20
C THR A 324 0.17 -11.90 11.29
N ASP A 325 0.16 -13.15 10.81
CA ASP A 325 1.35 -14.00 10.71
C ASP A 325 2.45 -13.44 9.77
N ARG A 326 2.07 -12.58 8.81
CA ARG A 326 3.00 -11.94 7.86
C ARG A 326 3.51 -10.58 8.33
N ILE A 327 3.06 -10.11 9.48
CA ILE A 327 3.48 -8.86 10.08
C ILE A 327 4.61 -9.16 11.08
N ASP A 328 5.77 -8.53 10.89
CA ASP A 328 6.92 -8.72 11.77
C ASP A 328 6.86 -7.85 13.02
N GLU A 329 6.22 -6.69 12.94
CA GLU A 329 6.18 -5.70 14.03
C GLU A 329 4.84 -4.96 14.04
N ALA A 330 4.28 -4.73 15.23
CA ALA A 330 3.04 -3.98 15.42
C ALA A 330 3.31 -2.75 16.29
N MET A 331 2.80 -1.59 15.85
CA MET A 331 3.00 -0.30 16.50
C MET A 331 1.66 0.31 16.89
N TRP A 332 1.53 0.64 18.16
CA TRP A 332 0.36 1.27 18.74
C TRP A 332 0.42 2.80 18.58
N PHE A 333 -0.66 3.38 18.07
CA PHE A 333 -0.84 4.82 17.90
C PHE A 333 -2.00 5.30 18.78
N GLY A 334 -1.70 5.58 20.04
CA GLY A 334 -2.64 6.10 21.03
C GLY A 334 -3.03 7.57 20.83
N LEU A 335 -3.93 8.03 21.71
CA LEU A 335 -4.24 9.46 21.83
C LEU A 335 -3.06 10.19 22.51
N PRO A 336 -2.80 11.47 22.17
CA PRO A 336 -1.71 12.24 22.75
C PRO A 336 -1.94 12.51 24.24
N ASP A 337 -0.89 12.35 25.04
CA ASP A 337 -0.85 12.76 26.45
C ASP A 337 -0.83 14.30 26.59
N LEU A 338 -0.82 14.80 27.83
CA LEU A 338 -0.87 16.24 28.10
C LEU A 338 0.28 17.01 27.43
N GLU A 339 1.50 16.50 27.53
CA GLU A 339 2.69 17.17 26.98
C GLU A 339 2.69 17.16 25.45
N LEU A 340 2.29 16.03 24.85
CA LEU A 340 2.12 15.90 23.40
C LEU A 340 1.01 16.82 22.88
N ARG A 341 -0.11 16.93 23.59
CA ARG A 341 -1.20 17.85 23.22
C ARG A 341 -0.71 19.28 23.18
N GLU A 342 0.05 19.71 24.19
CA GLU A 342 0.64 21.06 24.19
C GLU A 342 1.59 21.27 23.00
N LYS A 343 2.49 20.31 22.73
CA LYS A 343 3.41 20.37 21.57
C LYS A 343 2.63 20.45 20.25
N LEU A 344 1.59 19.63 20.08
CA LEU A 344 0.73 19.63 18.89
C LEU A 344 -0.04 20.95 18.72
N LEU A 345 -0.61 21.48 19.81
CA LEU A 345 -1.31 22.77 19.80
C LEU A 345 -0.38 23.88 19.31
N ARG A 346 0.84 23.96 19.86
CA ARG A 346 1.86 24.93 19.45
C ARG A 346 2.30 24.75 18.00
N GLN A 347 2.52 23.50 17.58
CA GLN A 347 2.88 23.20 16.19
C GLN A 347 1.81 23.66 15.20
N TYR A 348 0.55 23.30 15.42
CA TYR A 348 -0.55 23.67 14.53
C TYR A 348 -0.88 25.17 14.62
N PHE A 349 -0.75 25.79 15.79
CA PHE A 349 -0.84 27.24 15.93
C PHE A 349 0.23 27.93 15.08
N GLY A 350 1.48 27.48 15.17
CA GLY A 350 2.58 27.97 14.33
C GLY A 350 2.34 27.76 12.84
N GLU A 351 1.82 26.59 12.44
CA GLU A 351 1.58 26.27 11.04
C GLU A 351 0.40 27.05 10.44
N TYR A 352 -0.73 27.13 11.14
CA TYR A 352 -1.97 27.67 10.59
C TYR A 352 -2.20 29.15 10.90
N LEU A 353 -1.61 29.68 11.97
CA LEU A 353 -1.83 31.08 12.37
C LEU A 353 -0.55 31.90 12.12
N VAL A 354 0.58 31.52 12.71
CA VAL A 354 1.82 32.32 12.60
C VAL A 354 2.37 32.33 11.17
N ARG A 355 2.46 31.15 10.53
CA ARG A 355 2.97 31.00 9.15
C ARG A 355 1.89 31.18 8.09
N ALA A 356 0.71 31.67 8.48
CA ALA A 356 -0.38 31.95 7.57
C ALA A 356 0.05 32.97 6.50
N GLY A 357 -0.17 32.64 5.23
CA GLY A 357 0.21 33.51 4.11
C GLY A 357 1.69 33.49 3.71
N GLU A 358 2.58 32.78 4.43
CA GLU A 358 4.00 32.66 4.07
C GLU A 358 4.27 31.64 2.96
N LYS A 359 3.45 30.58 2.86
CA LYS A 359 3.57 29.52 1.85
C LYS A 359 3.10 30.03 0.47
N ALA A 360 3.87 30.93 -0.15
CA ALA A 360 3.72 31.30 -1.55
C ALA A 360 4.08 30.10 -2.45
N GLY A 361 3.22 29.78 -3.41
CA GLY A 361 3.46 28.67 -4.34
C GLY A 361 4.77 28.86 -5.11
N THR A 362 5.73 27.98 -4.89
CA THR A 362 7.02 27.96 -5.60
C THR A 362 6.85 27.35 -7.00
N GLY A 363 6.35 28.13 -7.97
CA GLY A 363 6.15 27.65 -9.34
C GLY A 363 5.57 28.66 -10.32
N LEU A 364 5.64 28.36 -11.62
CA LEU A 364 5.06 29.17 -12.70
C LEU A 364 3.55 29.42 -12.52
N VAL A 365 2.87 28.49 -11.83
CA VAL A 365 1.44 28.56 -11.47
C VAL A 365 1.22 29.29 -10.13
N GLY A 366 2.22 29.31 -9.24
CA GLY A 366 2.14 29.94 -7.92
C GLY A 366 2.17 31.47 -7.97
N ALA A 367 2.73 32.05 -9.03
CA ALA A 367 2.74 33.50 -9.25
C ALA A 367 1.35 34.11 -9.47
N PHE A 368 0.38 33.32 -9.94
CA PHE A 368 -1.00 33.75 -10.21
C PHE A 368 -1.96 33.48 -9.05
N LYS A 369 -1.51 32.82 -7.98
CA LYS A 369 -2.36 32.48 -6.83
C LYS A 369 -2.37 33.66 -5.85
N LYS A 370 -3.56 34.23 -5.57
CA LYS A 370 -3.73 35.25 -4.51
C LYS A 370 -3.13 34.71 -3.21
N ARG A 371 -2.24 35.51 -2.59
CA ARG A 371 -1.68 35.18 -1.28
C ARG A 371 -2.80 35.20 -0.25
N ALA A 372 -2.81 34.21 0.65
CA ALA A 372 -3.65 34.31 1.83
C ALA A 372 -3.20 35.52 2.66
N ALA A 373 -4.15 36.19 3.30
CA ALA A 373 -3.83 37.28 4.21
C ALA A 373 -2.94 36.77 5.35
N ARG A 374 -1.99 37.58 5.79
CA ARG A 374 -1.24 37.29 7.01
C ARG A 374 -2.17 37.46 8.21
N ILE A 375 -1.93 36.67 9.24
CA ILE A 375 -2.66 36.75 10.49
C ILE A 375 -1.73 37.40 11.52
N ASP A 376 -2.21 38.46 12.16
CA ASP A 376 -1.49 39.11 13.25
C ASP A 376 -1.85 38.40 14.57
N VAL A 377 -0.83 38.05 15.36
CA VAL A 377 -1.01 37.36 16.64
C VAL A 377 -0.92 38.37 17.77
N ALA A 378 -1.97 38.50 18.58
CA ALA A 378 -1.97 39.35 19.75
C ALA A 378 -1.08 38.76 20.86
N ALA A 379 -0.53 39.64 21.71
CA ALA A 379 0.43 39.27 22.75
C ALA A 379 -0.19 38.56 23.98
N ASP A 380 -1.51 38.38 23.99
CA ASP A 380 -2.30 37.79 25.08
C ASP A 380 -2.37 36.25 25.04
N ILE A 381 -1.75 35.63 24.03
CA ILE A 381 -1.61 34.18 23.88
C ILE A 381 -0.22 33.77 24.37
N ASP A 382 -0.16 33.32 25.62
CA ASP A 382 1.06 32.95 26.33
C ASP A 382 1.20 31.44 26.55
N ASP A 383 2.34 31.02 27.10
CA ASP A 383 2.61 29.61 27.40
C ASP A 383 1.60 29.02 28.40
N ALA A 384 1.14 29.82 29.35
CA ALA A 384 0.13 29.42 30.31
C ALA A 384 -1.21 29.08 29.63
N TYR A 385 -1.59 29.82 28.59
CA TYR A 385 -2.79 29.52 27.81
C TYR A 385 -2.69 28.16 27.09
N PHE A 386 -1.54 27.84 26.49
CA PHE A 386 -1.37 26.54 25.82
C PHE A 386 -1.41 25.37 26.81
N ALA A 387 -0.84 25.53 28.01
CA ALA A 387 -0.90 24.52 29.06
C ALA A 387 -2.33 24.31 29.59
N ASP A 388 -3.15 25.36 29.66
CA ASP A 388 -4.58 25.25 29.99
C ASP A 388 -5.37 24.56 28.86
N LEU A 389 -5.13 24.97 27.62
CA LEU A 389 -5.78 24.38 26.45
C LEU A 389 -5.43 22.90 26.27
N ALA A 390 -4.20 22.50 26.59
CA ALA A 390 -3.77 21.10 26.58
C ALA A 390 -4.52 20.25 27.62
N ARG A 391 -4.87 20.82 28.78
CA ARG A 391 -5.71 20.15 29.79
C ARG A 391 -7.15 20.01 29.30
N ARG A 392 -7.71 21.05 28.67
CA ARG A 392 -9.10 21.05 28.17
C ARG A 392 -9.32 20.17 26.93
N THR A 393 -8.28 19.92 26.15
CA THR A 393 -8.32 19.09 24.93
C THR A 393 -8.10 17.60 25.21
N GLU A 394 -8.35 17.14 26.43
CA GLU A 394 -8.24 15.72 26.78
C GLU A 394 -9.11 14.84 25.87
N GLY A 395 -8.53 13.72 25.39
CA GLY A 395 -9.19 12.81 24.46
C GLY A 395 -9.18 13.25 22.99
N PHE A 396 -8.69 14.46 22.66
CA PHE A 396 -8.57 14.87 21.26
C PHE A 396 -7.45 14.08 20.57
N SER A 397 -7.72 13.58 19.36
CA SER A 397 -6.67 13.06 18.49
C SER A 397 -5.89 14.19 17.82
N GLY A 398 -4.72 13.90 17.24
CA GLY A 398 -3.94 14.89 16.49
C GLY A 398 -4.74 15.57 15.37
N ARG A 399 -5.61 14.81 14.68
CA ARG A 399 -6.57 15.37 13.71
C ARG A 399 -7.59 16.30 14.37
N GLY A 400 -8.07 15.97 15.57
CA GLY A 400 -8.98 16.82 16.35
C GLY A 400 -8.35 18.16 16.69
N ILE A 401 -7.10 18.14 17.17
CA ILE A 401 -6.33 19.35 17.50
C ILE A 401 -6.07 20.20 16.24
N SER A 402 -5.68 19.56 15.14
CA SER A 402 -5.50 20.25 13.84
C SER A 402 -6.81 20.92 13.38
N LYS A 403 -7.96 20.23 13.47
CA LYS A 403 -9.27 20.79 13.13
C LYS A 403 -9.69 21.94 14.03
N LEU A 404 -9.36 21.89 15.33
CA LEU A 404 -9.58 23.00 16.26
C LEU A 404 -8.83 24.24 15.76
N MET A 405 -7.54 24.12 15.47
CA MET A 405 -6.72 25.25 15.00
C MET A 405 -7.14 25.76 13.62
N LEU A 406 -7.58 24.89 12.71
CA LEU A 406 -8.18 25.30 11.44
C LEU A 406 -9.50 26.07 11.64
N SER A 407 -10.28 25.73 12.67
CA SER A 407 -11.51 26.44 12.99
C SER A 407 -11.21 27.83 13.54
N VAL A 408 -10.15 27.97 14.35
CA VAL A 408 -9.65 29.28 14.80
C VAL A 408 -9.23 30.11 13.59
N GLN A 409 -8.42 29.53 12.69
CA GLN A 409 -8.00 30.21 11.47
C GLN A 409 -9.19 30.69 10.63
N GLY A 410 -10.23 29.85 10.50
CA GLY A 410 -11.48 30.22 9.83
C GLY A 410 -12.20 31.39 10.49
N ALA A 411 -12.30 31.40 11.82
CA ALA A 411 -12.90 32.50 12.58
C ALA A 411 -12.12 33.82 12.42
N VAL A 412 -10.78 33.75 12.44
CA VAL A 412 -9.90 34.92 12.23
C VAL A 412 -10.05 35.51 10.84
N TYR A 413 -10.10 34.67 9.79
CA TYR A 413 -10.36 35.15 8.43
C TYR A 413 -11.80 35.65 8.21
N GLY A 414 -12.73 35.33 9.12
CA GLY A 414 -14.09 35.86 9.11
C GLY A 414 -14.21 37.30 9.63
N GLN A 415 -13.15 37.83 10.25
CA GLN A 415 -13.12 39.19 10.77
C GLN A 415 -12.73 40.22 9.70
N GLU A 416 -13.06 41.48 9.94
CA GLU A 416 -12.63 42.59 9.08
C GLU A 416 -11.09 42.72 9.05
N THR A 417 -10.45 42.46 10.18
CA THR A 417 -8.99 42.41 10.34
C THR A 417 -8.56 41.03 10.83
N PRO A 418 -7.62 40.34 10.16
CA PRO A 418 -7.19 38.99 10.52
C PRO A 418 -6.25 39.01 11.72
N VAL A 419 -6.80 39.24 12.91
CA VAL A 419 -6.06 39.23 14.19
C VAL A 419 -6.54 38.04 15.02
N VAL A 420 -5.61 37.26 15.56
CA VAL A 420 -5.93 36.23 16.56
C VAL A 420 -5.63 36.77 17.96
N ASN A 421 -6.67 36.87 18.78
CA ASN A 421 -6.61 37.23 20.19
C ASN A 421 -7.16 36.09 21.06
N ARG A 422 -7.03 36.22 22.38
CA ARG A 422 -7.53 35.22 23.33
C ARG A 422 -9.05 35.04 23.24
N ASP A 423 -9.81 36.11 23.02
CA ASP A 423 -11.28 36.03 22.96
C ASP A 423 -11.77 35.14 21.81
N VAL A 424 -11.19 35.31 20.63
CA VAL A 424 -11.53 34.52 19.43
C VAL A 424 -11.09 33.07 19.58
N MET A 425 -9.90 32.85 20.18
CA MET A 425 -9.45 31.51 20.54
C MET A 425 -10.44 30.84 21.48
N GLU A 426 -10.84 31.53 22.55
CA GLU A 426 -11.71 30.98 23.58
C GLU A 426 -13.11 30.66 23.05
N GLU A 427 -13.70 31.55 22.24
CA GLU A 427 -15.00 31.33 21.60
C GLU A 427 -14.98 30.03 20.76
N VAL A 428 -13.97 29.87 19.90
CA VAL A 428 -13.87 28.71 19.02
C VAL A 428 -13.59 27.44 19.82
N VAL A 429 -12.72 27.50 20.84
CA VAL A 429 -12.42 26.37 21.72
C VAL A 429 -13.70 25.91 22.40
N GLN A 430 -14.48 26.81 23.00
CA GLN A 430 -15.74 26.47 23.67
C GLN A 430 -16.75 25.80 22.73
N ILE A 431 -16.88 26.28 21.50
CA ILE A 431 -17.73 25.65 20.48
C ILE A 431 -17.23 24.23 20.17
N LYS A 432 -15.92 24.05 19.96
CA LYS A 432 -15.35 22.76 19.57
C LYS A 432 -15.30 21.74 20.69
N MET A 433 -15.15 22.17 21.94
CA MET A 433 -15.28 21.28 23.11
C MET A 433 -16.71 20.75 23.22
N ARG A 434 -17.72 21.62 23.12
CA ARG A 434 -19.13 21.18 23.11
C ARG A 434 -19.44 20.20 21.99
N GLU A 435 -19.02 20.50 20.75
CA GLU A 435 -19.18 19.57 19.62
C GLU A 435 -18.50 18.21 19.87
N PHE A 436 -17.35 18.21 20.55
CA PHE A 436 -16.61 16.99 20.85
C PHE A 436 -17.33 16.15 21.91
N GLU A 437 -17.80 16.79 23.00
CA GLU A 437 -18.60 16.14 24.04
C GLU A 437 -19.90 15.55 23.48
N GLU A 438 -20.60 16.29 22.62
CA GLU A 438 -21.81 15.80 21.93
C GLU A 438 -21.50 14.59 21.04
N ARG A 439 -20.40 14.63 20.28
CA ARG A 439 -19.98 13.49 19.46
C ARG A 439 -19.60 12.28 20.30
N GLN A 440 -18.89 12.48 21.41
CA GLN A 440 -18.57 11.39 22.34
C GLN A 440 -19.84 10.83 22.99
N ALA A 441 -20.81 11.67 23.33
CA ALA A 441 -22.09 11.23 23.89
C ALA A 441 -22.92 10.44 22.88
N GLN A 442 -22.91 10.84 21.60
CA GLN A 442 -23.72 10.26 20.54
C GLN A 442 -23.12 8.98 19.93
N PHE A 443 -21.82 8.95 19.69
CA PHE A 443 -21.13 7.85 18.99
C PHE A 443 -20.22 7.02 19.90
N GLY A 444 -20.06 7.45 21.15
CA GLY A 444 -19.18 6.85 22.14
C GLY A 444 -17.70 7.11 21.90
N GLY A 445 -16.93 7.10 22.99
CA GLY A 445 -15.48 7.33 22.98
C GLY A 445 -14.67 6.11 22.55
N PHE A 446 -13.36 6.28 22.44
CA PHE A 446 -12.41 5.17 22.32
C PHE A 446 -11.85 4.85 23.71
N ASP A 447 -11.77 3.56 24.06
CA ASP A 447 -11.02 3.09 25.23
C ASP A 447 -9.51 3.31 25.05
N GLU A 448 -8.75 3.24 26.14
CA GLU A 448 -7.27 3.30 26.12
C GLU A 448 -6.65 2.22 25.22
N ASP A 449 -7.34 1.08 25.05
CA ASP A 449 -6.95 -0.03 24.17
C ASP A 449 -7.42 0.14 22.71
N GLY A 450 -8.08 1.26 22.37
CA GLY A 450 -8.55 1.57 21.02
C GLY A 450 -9.88 0.97 20.61
N THR A 451 -10.51 0.18 21.47
CA THR A 451 -11.87 -0.29 21.27
C THR A 451 -12.84 0.88 21.27
N GLN A 452 -13.66 0.97 20.22
CA GLN A 452 -14.70 1.98 20.11
C GLN A 452 -15.87 1.57 21.03
N ARG A 453 -16.14 2.34 22.08
CA ARG A 453 -17.33 2.13 22.92
C ARG A 453 -18.56 2.49 22.11
N TYR A 454 -19.25 1.55 21.48
CA TYR A 454 -20.56 1.86 20.91
C TYR A 454 -21.56 2.08 22.05
N ARG A 455 -22.10 3.31 22.18
CA ARG A 455 -23.39 3.52 22.84
C ARG A 455 -24.49 3.45 21.80
N THR A 456 -25.51 2.63 22.03
CA THR A 456 -26.77 2.77 21.29
C THR A 456 -27.26 4.21 21.52
N PRO A 457 -27.54 4.98 20.45
CA PRO A 457 -28.11 6.30 20.63
C PRO A 457 -29.41 6.14 21.43
N LYS A 458 -29.53 6.82 22.57
CA LYS A 458 -30.85 7.04 23.16
C LYS A 458 -31.67 7.70 22.07
N ALA A 459 -32.76 7.06 21.65
CA ALA A 459 -33.71 7.69 20.74
C ALA A 459 -34.04 9.06 21.32
N SER A 460 -33.59 10.12 20.65
CA SER A 460 -34.01 11.48 20.98
C SER A 460 -35.50 11.51 20.72
N THR A 461 -36.31 11.44 21.76
CA THR A 461 -37.74 11.74 21.69
C THR A 461 -37.84 13.20 21.25
N VAL A 462 -37.93 13.42 19.94
CA VAL A 462 -38.37 14.69 19.40
C VAL A 462 -39.84 14.77 19.77
N VAL A 463 -40.13 15.42 20.90
CA VAL A 463 -41.47 15.88 21.20
C VAL A 463 -41.77 16.97 20.18
N VAL A 464 -42.44 16.60 19.11
CA VAL A 464 -43.07 17.57 18.21
C VAL A 464 -44.26 18.10 18.98
N ASP A 465 -44.10 19.26 19.62
CA ASP A 465 -45.24 20.02 20.12
C ASP A 465 -46.11 20.40 18.92
N THR A 466 -47.15 19.60 18.68
CA THR A 466 -48.25 19.98 17.80
C THR A 466 -48.97 21.14 18.45
N VAL A 467 -48.73 22.34 17.93
CA VAL A 467 -49.52 23.53 18.21
C VAL A 467 -50.97 23.23 17.80
N SER A 468 -51.85 23.15 18.79
CA SER A 468 -53.30 23.07 18.59
C SER A 468 -53.81 24.42 18.09
N THR A 469 -54.35 24.44 16.88
CA THR A 469 -55.26 25.48 16.36
C THR A 469 -56.67 25.30 16.90
#